data_AF-A0A7J3M1G2-F1
#
_entry.id   AF-A0A7J3M1G2-F1
#
_cell.length_a   1.000
_cell.length_b   1.000
_cell.length_c   1.000
_cell.angle_alpha   90.00
_cell.angle_beta   90.00
_cell.angle_gamma   90.00
#
_symmetry.space_group_name_H-M   'P 1'
#
loop_
_entity.id
_entity.type
_entity.pdbx_description
1 polymer ?
#
loop_
_entity_poly.entity_id
_entity_poly.type
_entity_poly.pdbx_seq_one_letter_code
_entity_poly.pdbx_strand_id
1 'polypeptide(L)'
;MKYFFWRNLMSEDKIEYLKKFSVGIVGSRLLLEILWRCGVGCIRYISDFVTTFDVAYDCSLSPLEANCYDIVHPRSDESCIISYLFPESKSELRKLLKGVDLVIAHKHMASVAEVAEELGTPFMPDIVTVFLPDGVRFKEVDYPKFERDPVSYTLICGLQAMEVMRIFAGLKPLIAPEAVVVDLKEGVKKVCLRTLV
;
A
#
# COMPACT_ATOMS: atom_id res chain seq x y z
N MET A 1 -16.93 -14.21 0.40
CA MET A 1 -15.52 -14.46 -0.02
C MET A 1 -14.50 -14.15 1.07
N LYS A 2 -14.72 -13.14 1.91
CA LYS A 2 -13.81 -12.73 2.99
C LYS A 2 -13.25 -13.88 3.84
N TYR A 3 -14.11 -14.77 4.34
CA TYR A 3 -13.69 -15.92 5.16
C TYR A 3 -12.63 -16.82 4.50
N PHE A 4 -12.59 -16.90 3.17
CA PHE A 4 -11.60 -17.71 2.45
C PHE A 4 -10.17 -17.20 2.66
N PHE A 5 -9.95 -15.88 2.58
CA PHE A 5 -8.61 -15.28 2.65
C PHE A 5 -8.03 -15.28 4.06
N TRP A 6 -8.89 -15.22 5.09
CA TRP A 6 -8.46 -15.05 6.48
C TRP A 6 -8.53 -16.33 7.32
N ARG A 7 -9.07 -17.42 6.77
CA ARG A 7 -9.35 -18.67 7.49
C ARG A 7 -8.18 -19.22 8.29
N ASN A 8 -6.96 -19.07 7.78
CA ASN A 8 -5.74 -19.59 8.39
C ASN A 8 -5.01 -18.57 9.28
N LEU A 9 -5.48 -17.32 9.31
CA LEU A 9 -4.85 -16.22 10.06
C LEU A 9 -5.63 -15.84 11.32
N MET A 10 -6.96 -16.03 11.33
CA MET A 10 -7.82 -15.59 12.43
C MET A 10 -9.19 -16.29 12.46
N SER A 11 -9.85 -16.25 13.63
CA SER A 11 -11.22 -16.73 13.80
C SER A 11 -12.25 -15.82 13.12
N GLU A 12 -13.43 -16.36 12.81
CA GLU A 12 -14.52 -15.63 12.12
C GLU A 12 -14.93 -14.33 12.83
N ASP A 13 -14.99 -14.32 14.16
CA ASP A 13 -15.30 -13.12 14.94
C ASP A 13 -14.28 -11.99 14.74
N LYS A 14 -13.00 -12.34 14.59
CA LYS A 14 -11.93 -11.37 14.31
C LYS A 14 -11.97 -10.88 12.87
N ILE A 15 -12.42 -11.71 11.93
CA ILE A 15 -12.61 -11.33 10.52
C ILE A 15 -13.67 -10.23 10.39
N GLU A 16 -14.71 -10.26 11.22
CA GLU A 16 -15.71 -9.21 11.23
C GLU A 16 -15.16 -7.88 11.78
N TYR A 17 -14.28 -7.95 12.79
CA TYR A 17 -13.57 -6.78 13.31
C TYR A 17 -12.72 -6.07 12.24
N LEU A 18 -12.23 -6.81 11.23
CA LEU A 18 -11.46 -6.22 10.14
C LEU A 18 -12.19 -5.16 9.32
N LYS A 19 -13.53 -5.13 9.37
CA LYS A 19 -14.32 -4.05 8.73
C LYS A 19 -14.02 -2.67 9.32
N LYS A 20 -13.40 -2.61 10.49
CA LYS A 20 -13.06 -1.36 11.17
C LYS A 20 -11.72 -0.78 10.72
N PHE A 21 -10.84 -1.60 10.14
CA PHE A 21 -9.56 -1.12 9.67
C PHE A 21 -9.68 -0.37 8.35
N SER A 22 -8.83 0.65 8.24
CA SER A 22 -8.79 1.59 7.13
C SER A 22 -7.36 1.72 6.61
N VAL A 23 -7.21 1.63 5.29
CA VAL A 23 -5.90 1.73 4.61
C VAL A 23 -5.93 2.90 3.64
N GLY A 24 -4.91 3.76 3.69
CA GLY A 24 -4.63 4.75 2.66
C GLY A 24 -3.70 4.16 1.60
N ILE A 25 -4.13 4.09 0.34
CA ILE A 25 -3.33 3.56 -0.76
C ILE A 25 -3.07 4.69 -1.76
N VAL A 26 -1.81 4.97 -2.05
CA VAL A 26 -1.39 6.03 -2.97
C VAL A 26 -0.74 5.45 -4.22
N GLY A 27 -1.45 5.49 -5.34
CA GLY A 27 -0.92 5.13 -6.67
C GLY A 27 -0.66 3.65 -6.92
N SER A 28 -1.40 2.73 -6.28
CA SER A 28 -1.31 1.28 -6.56
C SER A 28 -2.71 0.67 -6.69
N ARG A 29 -3.20 0.53 -7.92
CA ARG A 29 -4.55 -0.01 -8.18
C ARG A 29 -4.59 -1.51 -7.96
N LEU A 30 -3.54 -2.24 -8.33
CA LEU A 30 -3.47 -3.69 -8.05
C LEU A 30 -3.55 -4.00 -6.56
N LEU A 31 -2.82 -3.27 -5.71
CA LEU A 31 -2.87 -3.49 -4.27
C LEU A 31 -4.26 -3.17 -3.69
N LEU A 32 -4.90 -2.09 -4.17
CA LEU A 32 -6.29 -1.79 -3.83
C LEU A 32 -7.21 -2.96 -4.17
N GLU A 33 -7.12 -3.50 -5.39
CA GLU A 33 -7.97 -4.60 -5.85
C GLU A 33 -7.78 -5.86 -4.99
N ILE A 34 -6.54 -6.18 -4.62
CA ILE A 34 -6.24 -7.32 -3.74
C ILE A 34 -6.87 -7.10 -2.36
N LEU A 35 -6.60 -5.96 -1.71
CA LEU A 35 -7.09 -5.67 -0.37
C LEU A 35 -8.62 -5.56 -0.31
N TRP A 36 -9.24 -5.01 -1.35
CA TRP A 36 -10.69 -4.99 -1.51
C TRP A 36 -11.26 -6.41 -1.57
N ARG A 37 -10.68 -7.30 -2.37
CA ARG A 37 -11.11 -8.71 -2.47
C ARG A 37 -10.87 -9.49 -1.18
N CYS A 38 -9.85 -9.11 -0.41
CA CYS A 38 -9.63 -9.61 0.94
C CYS A 38 -10.65 -9.07 1.96
N GLY A 39 -11.48 -8.08 1.62
CA GLY A 39 -12.53 -7.56 2.50
C GLY A 39 -12.02 -6.63 3.59
N VAL A 40 -10.97 -5.84 3.29
CA VAL A 40 -10.56 -4.71 4.14
C VAL A 40 -11.73 -3.71 4.24
N GLY A 41 -11.96 -3.17 5.44
CA GLY A 41 -13.15 -2.37 5.75
C GLY A 41 -13.28 -1.08 4.96
N CYS A 42 -12.27 -0.22 5.05
CA CYS A 42 -12.24 1.04 4.32
C CYS A 42 -10.91 1.20 3.57
N ILE A 43 -10.98 1.56 2.29
CA ILE A 43 -9.81 1.85 1.47
C ILE A 43 -9.94 3.27 0.95
N ARG A 44 -9.04 4.15 1.39
CA ARG A 44 -8.89 5.50 0.83
C ARG A 44 -7.87 5.43 -0.28
N TYR A 45 -8.37 5.42 -1.51
CA TYR A 45 -7.54 5.42 -2.70
C TYR A 45 -7.20 6.85 -3.10
N ILE A 46 -5.93 7.15 -3.26
CA ILE A 46 -5.45 8.46 -3.70
C ILE A 46 -4.57 8.22 -4.92
N SER A 47 -4.89 8.82 -6.06
CA SER A 47 -4.08 8.66 -7.26
C SER A 47 -4.14 9.89 -8.16
N ASP A 48 -3.26 9.95 -9.14
CA ASP A 48 -3.14 11.06 -10.08
C ASP A 48 -3.54 10.61 -11.50
N PHE A 49 -2.71 10.91 -12.50
CA PHE A 49 -2.91 10.43 -13.86
C PHE A 49 -2.27 9.06 -14.03
N VAL A 50 -2.97 8.18 -14.73
CA VAL A 50 -2.39 6.94 -15.24
C VAL A 50 -1.44 7.28 -16.38
N THR A 51 -0.17 6.95 -16.23
CA THR A 51 0.83 7.09 -17.29
C THR A 51 0.87 5.85 -18.17
N THR A 52 1.50 5.98 -19.34
CA THR A 52 1.80 4.82 -20.21
C THR A 52 2.71 3.81 -19.54
N PHE A 53 3.53 4.25 -18.57
CA PHE A 53 4.38 3.37 -17.78
C PHE A 53 3.55 2.60 -16.75
N ASP A 54 2.59 3.24 -16.09
CA ASP A 54 1.69 2.60 -15.11
C ASP A 54 0.91 1.44 -15.74
N VAL A 55 0.31 1.65 -16.93
CA VAL A 55 -0.42 0.58 -17.64
C VAL A 55 0.49 -0.54 -18.14
N ALA A 56 1.79 -0.29 -18.26
CA ALA A 56 2.74 -1.30 -18.74
C ALA A 56 3.05 -2.32 -17.65
N TYR A 57 3.14 -1.90 -16.38
CA TYR A 57 3.48 -2.80 -15.26
C TYR A 57 2.29 -3.19 -14.38
N ASP A 58 1.25 -2.36 -14.24
CA ASP A 58 0.08 -2.67 -13.41
C ASP A 58 -0.99 -3.36 -14.25
N CYS A 59 -1.11 -4.68 -14.10
CA CYS A 59 -2.07 -5.49 -14.85
C CYS A 59 -3.55 -5.23 -14.50
N SER A 60 -3.84 -4.43 -13.46
CA SER A 60 -5.20 -4.01 -13.14
C SER A 60 -5.65 -2.77 -13.93
N LEU A 61 -4.74 -2.12 -14.66
CA LEU A 61 -5.02 -1.00 -15.52
C LEU A 61 -5.17 -1.46 -16.98
N SER A 62 -6.21 -0.97 -17.65
CA SER A 62 -6.35 -1.14 -19.09
C SER A 62 -5.42 -0.17 -19.83
N PRO A 63 -4.79 -0.58 -20.94
CA PRO A 63 -4.04 0.33 -21.81
C PRO A 63 -4.86 1.54 -22.29
N LEU A 64 -6.20 1.41 -22.35
CA LEU A 64 -7.11 2.49 -22.73
C LEU A 64 -7.29 3.55 -21.63
N GLU A 65 -6.87 3.25 -20.39
CA GLU A 65 -6.91 4.19 -19.28
C GLU A 65 -5.66 5.07 -19.21
N ALA A 66 -4.68 4.85 -20.10
CA ALA A 66 -3.50 5.71 -20.19
C ALA A 66 -3.91 7.16 -20.48
N ASN A 67 -3.31 8.09 -19.73
CA ASN A 67 -3.60 9.52 -19.72
C ASN A 67 -4.99 9.90 -19.16
N CYS A 68 -5.70 8.97 -18.52
CA CYS A 68 -6.89 9.28 -17.74
C CYS A 68 -6.55 9.48 -16.25
N TYR A 69 -7.46 10.13 -15.52
CA TYR A 69 -7.40 10.15 -14.08
C TYR A 69 -7.68 8.75 -13.51
N ASP A 70 -6.87 8.34 -12.55
CA ASP A 70 -7.00 7.07 -11.89
C ASP A 70 -8.06 7.15 -10.77
N ILE A 71 -9.32 6.97 -11.16
CA ILE A 71 -10.46 7.00 -10.23
C ILE A 71 -11.07 5.60 -10.18
N VAL A 72 -11.21 5.07 -8.97
CA VAL A 72 -11.85 3.77 -8.73
C VAL A 72 -13.22 3.99 -8.12
N HIS A 73 -14.23 3.35 -8.70
CA HIS A 73 -15.59 3.35 -8.16
C HIS A 73 -15.84 2.06 -7.37
N PRO A 74 -16.45 2.13 -6.18
CA PRO A 74 -16.76 0.96 -5.39
C PRO A 74 -17.66 -0.02 -6.17
N ARG A 75 -17.34 -1.31 -6.10
CA ARG A 75 -18.07 -2.40 -6.76
C ARG A 75 -18.76 -3.38 -5.78
N SER A 76 -18.67 -3.20 -4.46
CA SER A 76 -19.36 -4.06 -3.48
C SER A 76 -19.90 -3.32 -2.26
N ASP A 77 -20.87 -3.97 -1.58
CA ASP A 77 -21.55 -3.46 -0.39
C ASP A 77 -20.75 -3.66 0.92
N GLU A 78 -19.68 -4.47 0.89
CA GLU A 78 -18.97 -4.90 2.11
C GLU A 78 -17.74 -4.04 2.48
N SER A 79 -17.15 -3.35 1.51
CA SER A 79 -15.95 -2.51 1.68
C SER A 79 -16.23 -1.10 1.20
N CYS A 80 -15.91 -0.11 2.03
CA CYS A 80 -16.02 1.30 1.66
C CYS A 80 -14.77 1.71 0.87
N ILE A 81 -14.90 1.98 -0.43
CA ILE A 81 -13.83 2.55 -1.24
C ILE A 81 -14.12 4.04 -1.45
N ILE A 82 -13.18 4.88 -1.06
CA ILE A 82 -13.24 6.33 -1.26
C ILE A 82 -12.06 6.74 -2.12
N SER A 83 -12.33 7.21 -3.34
CA SER A 83 -11.30 7.61 -4.30
C SER A 83 -11.12 9.14 -4.29
N TYR A 84 -9.88 9.59 -4.24
CA TYR A 84 -9.47 10.98 -4.30
C TYR A 84 -8.40 11.18 -5.36
N LEU A 85 -8.37 12.37 -5.96
CA LEU A 85 -7.21 12.80 -6.73
C LEU A 85 -6.07 13.18 -5.77
N PHE A 86 -4.84 12.93 -6.19
CA PHE A 86 -3.67 13.34 -5.44
C PHE A 86 -3.65 14.87 -5.32
N PRO A 87 -3.67 15.41 -4.09
CA PRO A 87 -3.80 16.85 -3.89
C PRO A 87 -2.47 17.56 -4.13
N GLU A 88 -2.53 18.80 -4.61
CA GLU A 88 -1.34 19.65 -4.75
C GLU A 88 -0.82 20.12 -3.39
N SER A 89 -1.70 20.22 -2.39
CA SER A 89 -1.36 20.74 -1.07
C SER A 89 -1.12 19.61 -0.05
N LYS A 90 -0.01 19.70 0.69
CA LYS A 90 0.31 18.82 1.82
C LYS A 90 -0.78 18.83 2.90
N SER A 91 -1.43 19.98 3.10
CA SER A 91 -2.53 20.14 4.06
C SER A 91 -3.75 19.28 3.69
N GLU A 92 -4.09 19.23 2.41
CA GLU A 92 -5.16 18.35 1.92
C GLU A 92 -4.74 16.88 1.99
N LEU A 93 -3.50 16.54 1.59
CA LEU A 93 -3.00 15.17 1.74
C LEU A 93 -3.13 14.68 3.19
N ARG A 94 -2.77 15.53 4.15
CA ARG A 94 -2.94 15.26 5.59
C ARG A 94 -4.39 15.03 5.98
N LYS A 95 -5.35 15.80 5.42
CA LYS A 95 -6.78 15.58 5.67
C LYS A 95 -7.26 14.25 5.08
N LEU A 96 -6.84 13.91 3.87
CA LEU A 96 -7.23 12.68 3.18
C LEU A 96 -6.71 11.43 3.89
N LEU A 97 -5.50 11.49 4.44
CA LEU A 97 -4.88 10.38 5.17
C LEU A 97 -5.24 10.32 6.66
N LYS A 98 -5.92 11.33 7.22
CA LYS A 98 -6.21 11.39 8.65
C LYS A 98 -7.10 10.23 9.12
N GLY A 99 -6.62 9.49 10.14
CA GLY A 99 -7.38 8.41 10.76
C GLY A 99 -7.41 7.13 9.92
N VAL A 100 -6.47 6.95 9.01
CA VAL A 100 -6.15 5.63 8.44
C VAL A 100 -5.21 4.88 9.37
N ASP A 101 -5.31 3.55 9.40
CA ASP A 101 -4.51 2.69 10.27
C ASP A 101 -3.13 2.36 9.67
N LEU A 102 -3.03 2.43 8.34
CA LEU A 102 -1.79 2.19 7.58
C LEU A 102 -1.83 2.99 6.28
N VAL A 103 -0.71 3.61 5.90
CA VAL A 103 -0.52 4.28 4.61
C VAL A 103 0.44 3.48 3.75
N ILE A 104 0.08 3.24 2.49
CA ILE A 104 0.91 2.55 1.51
C ILE A 104 1.05 3.44 0.28
N ALA A 105 2.27 3.69 -0.20
CA ALA A 105 2.50 4.56 -1.34
C ALA A 105 3.44 3.95 -2.38
N HIS A 106 2.97 3.92 -3.63
CA HIS A 106 3.76 3.57 -4.80
C HIS A 106 4.06 4.77 -5.70
N LYS A 107 3.39 5.90 -5.44
CA LYS A 107 3.64 7.21 -6.05
C LYS A 107 3.81 8.24 -4.94
N HIS A 108 4.54 9.33 -5.23
CA HIS A 108 4.73 10.46 -4.31
C HIS A 108 5.27 10.07 -2.92
N MET A 109 6.08 9.02 -2.85
CA MET A 109 6.46 8.37 -1.58
C MET A 109 7.08 9.32 -0.55
N ALA A 110 7.96 10.23 -0.97
CA ALA A 110 8.60 11.17 -0.05
C ALA A 110 7.56 12.05 0.65
N SER A 111 6.63 12.63 -0.13
CA SER A 111 5.55 13.49 0.37
C SER A 111 4.59 12.73 1.27
N VAL A 112 4.24 11.49 0.88
CA VAL A 112 3.31 10.65 1.63
C VAL A 112 3.93 10.15 2.93
N ALA A 113 5.19 9.74 2.91
CA ALA A 113 5.93 9.31 4.09
C ALA A 113 6.02 10.42 5.14
N GLU A 114 6.31 11.65 4.69
CA GLU A 114 6.36 12.82 5.57
C GLU A 114 5.00 13.09 6.23
N VAL A 115 3.90 13.03 5.47
CA VAL A 115 2.55 13.21 6.02
C VAL A 115 2.15 12.07 6.97
N ALA A 116 2.52 10.83 6.65
CA ALA A 116 2.26 9.68 7.52
C ALA A 116 3.01 9.81 8.86
N GLU A 117 4.28 10.24 8.83
CA GLU A 117 5.08 10.55 10.02
C GLU A 117 4.41 11.63 10.88
N GLU A 118 3.98 12.75 10.27
CA GLU A 118 3.26 13.83 10.97
C GLU A 118 1.93 13.39 11.60
N LEU A 119 1.26 12.42 11.00
CA LEU A 119 -0.01 11.88 11.48
C LEU A 119 0.18 10.81 12.56
N GLY A 120 1.41 10.33 12.78
CA GLY A 120 1.67 9.18 13.64
C GLY A 120 1.11 7.88 13.07
N THR A 121 1.02 7.76 11.74
CA THR A 121 0.47 6.59 11.05
C THR A 121 1.61 5.76 10.43
N PRO A 122 1.62 4.42 10.60
CA PRO A 122 2.60 3.56 9.93
C PRO A 122 2.58 3.74 8.40
N PHE A 123 3.76 3.65 7.79
CA PHE A 123 3.97 3.87 6.35
C PHE A 123 4.66 2.68 5.68
N MET A 124 4.18 2.28 4.50
CA MET A 124 4.78 1.24 3.66
C MET A 124 5.06 1.81 2.26
N PRO A 125 6.32 1.91 1.81
CA PRO A 125 6.68 2.35 0.45
C PRO A 125 6.40 1.25 -0.59
N ASP A 126 6.89 1.35 -1.83
CA ASP A 126 6.76 0.33 -2.89
C ASP A 126 7.67 -0.90 -2.73
N ILE A 127 7.99 -1.26 -1.49
CA ILE A 127 8.61 -2.54 -1.09
C ILE A 127 7.91 -3.05 0.17
N VAL A 128 8.22 -4.28 0.58
CA VAL A 128 7.58 -4.88 1.75
C VAL A 128 8.40 -4.51 2.98
N THR A 129 8.02 -3.44 3.67
CA THR A 129 8.50 -3.05 4.99
C THR A 129 7.57 -1.98 5.58
N VAL A 130 7.49 -1.91 6.91
CA VAL A 130 6.72 -0.88 7.61
C VAL A 130 7.66 0.07 8.34
N PHE A 131 7.54 1.35 8.02
CA PHE A 131 8.12 2.44 8.80
C PHE A 131 7.12 2.80 9.89
N LEU A 132 7.50 2.52 11.14
CA LEU A 132 6.72 2.93 12.30
C LEU A 132 6.99 4.40 12.63
N PRO A 133 6.01 5.16 13.18
CA PRO A 133 6.19 6.57 13.52
C PRO A 133 7.28 6.85 14.55
N ASP A 134 7.57 5.87 15.41
CA ASP A 134 8.60 5.89 16.45
C ASP A 134 9.89 5.18 16.04
N GLY A 135 9.98 4.71 14.79
CA GLY A 135 11.12 3.97 14.24
C GLY A 135 12.07 4.82 13.40
N VAL A 136 12.84 4.13 12.55
CA VAL A 136 13.68 4.76 11.52
C VAL A 136 12.79 5.56 10.57
N ARG A 137 13.18 6.77 10.20
CA ARG A 137 12.38 7.59 9.27
C ARG A 137 12.68 7.20 7.82
N PHE A 138 11.66 7.29 6.96
CA PHE A 138 11.82 6.98 5.52
C PHE A 138 12.90 7.84 4.85
N LYS A 139 13.04 9.10 5.26
CA LYS A 139 14.08 10.01 4.74
C LYS A 139 15.49 9.73 5.25
N GLU A 140 15.63 8.89 6.27
CA GLU A 140 16.92 8.51 6.88
C GLU A 140 17.47 7.20 6.30
N VAL A 141 16.82 6.63 5.29
CA VAL A 141 17.32 5.41 4.64
C VAL A 141 17.71 5.69 3.21
N ASP A 142 18.78 5.03 2.77
CA ASP A 142 19.14 4.93 1.36
C ASP A 142 18.12 4.03 0.67
N TYR A 143 17.11 4.66 0.05
CA TYR A 143 16.02 3.94 -0.58
C TYR A 143 16.47 3.36 -1.94
N PRO A 144 16.47 2.03 -2.11
CA PRO A 144 16.90 1.41 -3.36
C PRO A 144 16.02 1.81 -4.54
N LYS A 145 16.65 2.00 -5.71
CA LYS A 145 15.95 2.22 -6.97
C LYS A 145 15.72 0.88 -7.66
N PHE A 146 14.48 0.58 -8.00
CA PHE A 146 14.11 -0.63 -8.73
C PHE A 146 13.52 -0.27 -10.08
N GLU A 147 13.87 -1.04 -11.10
CA GLU A 147 13.10 -1.07 -12.33
C GLU A 147 11.80 -1.83 -12.08
N ARG A 148 10.67 -1.22 -12.39
CA ARG A 148 9.36 -1.86 -12.25
C ARG A 148 9.04 -2.62 -13.52
N ASP A 149 8.89 -3.93 -13.38
CA ASP A 149 8.30 -4.79 -14.38
C ASP A 149 6.98 -5.41 -13.85
N PRO A 150 6.11 -5.92 -14.73
CA PRO A 150 4.79 -6.40 -14.32
C PRO A 150 4.85 -7.56 -13.30
N VAL A 151 5.85 -8.43 -13.40
CA VAL A 151 5.98 -9.62 -12.56
C VAL A 151 6.45 -9.21 -11.18
N SER A 152 7.54 -8.44 -11.08
CA SER A 152 8.05 -7.98 -9.78
C SER A 152 7.03 -7.09 -9.08
N TYR A 153 6.36 -6.19 -9.80
CA TYR A 153 5.29 -5.35 -9.24
C TYR A 153 4.12 -6.17 -8.69
N THR A 154 3.64 -7.16 -9.45
CA THR A 154 2.55 -8.05 -9.01
C THR A 154 2.94 -8.82 -7.74
N LEU A 155 4.17 -9.33 -7.68
CA LEU A 155 4.68 -10.01 -6.49
C LEU A 155 4.79 -9.09 -5.28
N ILE A 156 5.30 -7.86 -5.46
CA ILE A 156 5.35 -6.85 -4.39
C ILE A 156 3.95 -6.55 -3.88
N CYS A 157 2.98 -6.25 -4.75
CA CYS A 157 1.58 -5.98 -4.35
C CYS A 157 0.97 -7.16 -3.57
N GLY A 158 1.21 -8.40 -4.01
CA GLY A 158 0.75 -9.59 -3.28
C GLY A 158 1.40 -9.75 -1.91
N LEU A 159 2.72 -9.55 -1.80
CA LEU A 159 3.44 -9.63 -0.54
C LEU A 159 3.05 -8.49 0.42
N GLN A 160 2.85 -7.28 -0.09
CA GLN A 160 2.34 -6.16 0.70
C GLN A 160 0.93 -6.43 1.20
N ALA A 161 0.03 -6.94 0.36
CA ALA A 161 -1.31 -7.32 0.80
C ALA A 161 -1.26 -8.37 1.91
N MET A 162 -0.41 -9.40 1.76
CA MET A 162 -0.17 -10.38 2.82
C MET A 162 0.32 -9.72 4.10
N GLU A 163 1.24 -8.75 4.01
CA GLU A 163 1.78 -8.06 5.18
C GLU A 163 0.73 -7.18 5.87
N VAL A 164 -0.11 -6.46 5.11
CA VAL A 164 -1.29 -5.76 5.64
C VAL A 164 -2.19 -6.72 6.39
N MET A 165 -2.47 -7.89 5.81
CA MET A 165 -3.30 -8.90 6.46
C MET A 165 -2.67 -9.37 7.78
N ARG A 166 -1.36 -9.60 7.80
CA ARG A 166 -0.64 -9.99 9.02
C ARG A 166 -0.71 -8.91 10.08
N ILE A 167 -0.51 -7.63 9.71
CA ILE A 167 -0.62 -6.48 10.63
C ILE A 167 -2.01 -6.46 11.28
N PHE A 168 -3.08 -6.55 10.48
CA PHE A 168 -4.44 -6.53 11.01
C PHE A 168 -4.82 -7.78 11.79
N ALA A 169 -4.11 -8.89 11.58
CA ALA A 169 -4.21 -10.09 12.41
C ALA A 169 -3.47 -9.97 13.75
N GLY A 170 -2.73 -8.89 13.99
CA GLY A 170 -1.88 -8.70 15.16
C GLY A 170 -0.59 -9.51 15.11
N LEU A 171 -0.19 -9.98 13.93
CA LEU A 171 1.10 -10.63 13.73
C LEU A 171 2.19 -9.57 13.56
N LYS A 172 3.41 -9.89 14.01
CA LYS A 172 4.55 -8.97 13.91
C LYS A 172 4.84 -8.63 12.43
N PRO A 173 4.82 -7.34 12.05
CA PRO A 173 5.20 -6.94 10.71
C PRO A 173 6.71 -6.96 10.51
N LEU A 174 7.11 -6.97 9.24
CA LEU A 174 8.45 -6.62 8.78
C LEU A 174 8.61 -5.10 8.91
N ILE A 175 9.52 -4.67 9.78
CA ILE A 175 9.72 -3.27 10.15
C ILE A 175 11.08 -2.81 9.66
N ALA A 176 11.15 -1.57 9.15
CA ALA A 176 12.41 -0.95 8.73
C ALA A 176 13.44 -0.95 9.88
N PRO A 177 14.74 -1.18 9.61
CA PRO A 177 15.37 -1.18 8.29
C PRO A 177 15.27 -2.51 7.53
N GLU A 178 14.66 -3.56 8.09
CA GLU A 178 14.48 -4.81 7.35
C GLU A 178 13.40 -4.65 6.27
N ALA A 179 13.69 -5.09 5.05
CA ALA A 179 12.73 -5.04 3.95
C ALA A 179 12.80 -6.29 3.09
N VAL A 180 11.72 -6.55 2.36
CA VAL A 180 11.69 -7.53 1.28
C VAL A 180 11.49 -6.81 -0.04
N VAL A 181 12.33 -7.16 -1.01
CA VAL A 181 12.36 -6.62 -2.37
C VAL A 181 12.17 -7.76 -3.36
N VAL A 182 11.71 -7.44 -4.56
CA VAL A 182 11.55 -8.40 -5.65
C VAL A 182 12.31 -7.90 -6.85
N ASP A 183 13.14 -8.76 -7.43
CA ASP A 183 13.89 -8.53 -8.66
C ASP A 183 13.75 -9.77 -9.57
N LEU A 184 13.62 -9.58 -10.88
CA LEU A 184 13.40 -10.70 -11.80
C LEU A 184 14.59 -11.68 -11.89
N LYS A 185 15.82 -11.18 -11.76
CA LYS A 185 17.04 -12.00 -11.84
C LYS A 185 17.29 -12.73 -10.54
N GLU A 186 16.98 -12.06 -9.44
CA GLU A 186 17.39 -12.43 -8.11
C GLU A 186 16.26 -13.04 -7.25
N GLY A 187 15.01 -12.90 -7.70
CA GLY A 187 13.81 -13.37 -7.02
C GLY A 187 13.39 -12.47 -5.86
N VAL A 188 12.72 -13.08 -4.87
CA VAL A 188 12.30 -12.40 -3.63
C VAL A 188 13.45 -12.45 -2.64
N LYS A 189 13.90 -11.28 -2.17
CA LYS A 189 15.05 -11.16 -1.27
C LYS A 189 14.74 -10.32 -0.05
N LYS A 190 15.28 -10.74 1.10
CA LYS A 190 15.34 -9.91 2.29
C LYS A 190 16.59 -9.04 2.23
N VAL A 191 16.43 -7.74 2.45
CA VAL A 191 17.49 -6.74 2.48
C VAL A 191 17.41 -5.93 3.77
N CYS A 192 18.50 -5.24 4.10
CA CYS A 192 18.53 -4.26 5.17
C CYS A 192 18.81 -2.89 4.55
N LEU A 193 17.88 -1.96 4.72
CA LEU A 193 18.01 -0.59 4.24
C LEU A 193 19.13 0.11 5.00
N ARG A 194 20.05 0.75 4.27
CA ARG A 194 21.18 1.44 4.88
C ARG A 194 20.70 2.76 5.48
N THR A 195 20.90 2.97 6.78
CA THR A 195 20.61 4.25 7.43
C THR A 195 21.68 5.29 7.07
N LEU A 196 21.23 6.47 6.67
CA LEU A 196 21.99 7.68 6.44
C LEU A 196 22.06 8.43 7.78
N VAL A 197 23.03 8.08 8.62
CA VAL A 197 23.31 8.81 9.87
C VAL A 197 23.88 10.19 9.54
#